data_AF-A0A961Q2Y8-F1
#
_entry.id   AF-A0A961Q2Y8-F1
#
_cell.length_a   1.000
_cell.length_b   1.000
_cell.length_c   1.000
_cell.angle_alpha   90.00
_cell.angle_beta   90.00
_cell.angle_gamma   90.00
#
_symmetry.space_group_name_H-M   'P 1'
#
loop_
_entity.id
_entity.type
_entity.pdbx_description
1 polymer ?
#
loop_
_entity_poly.entity_id
_entity_poly.type
_entity_poly.pdbx_seq_one_letter_code
_entity_poly.pdbx_strand_id
1 'polypeptide(L)' 'VNRGRYLKVEAIMETALPQGSATLPRLRAGMTLEATALELTNSAFDSGLVVDTSGTPIGAVSLRRITAALSSSAEEGSAA' A
#
# COMPACT_ATOMS: atom_id res chain seq x y z
N VAL A 1 10.17 -12.80 -12.93
CA VAL A 1 9.33 -11.65 -13.33
C VAL A 1 9.01 -10.82 -12.09
N ASN A 2 9.08 -9.48 -12.16
CA ASN A 2 8.89 -8.61 -10.99
C ASN A 2 7.38 -8.48 -10.68
N ARG A 3 6.86 -9.25 -9.72
CA ARG A 3 5.43 -9.36 -9.38
C ARG A 3 4.85 -8.12 -8.68
N GLY A 4 5.70 -7.26 -8.11
CA GLY A 4 5.27 -6.02 -7.45
C GLY A 4 4.48 -5.07 -8.34
N ARG A 5 4.68 -5.15 -9.67
CA ARG A 5 3.93 -4.37 -10.66
C ARG A 5 2.45 -4.76 -10.80
N TYR A 6 2.05 -5.93 -10.28
CA TYR A 6 0.67 -6.44 -10.42
C TYR A 6 -0.09 -6.49 -9.10
N LEU A 7 0.61 -6.39 -7.95
CA LEU A 7 -0.03 -6.42 -6.65
C LEU A 7 -0.65 -5.07 -6.33
N LYS A 8 -1.92 -5.09 -5.89
CA LYS A 8 -2.69 -3.89 -5.53
C LYS A 8 -2.47 -3.54 -4.07
N VAL A 9 -2.50 -2.24 -3.76
CA VAL A 9 -2.33 -1.69 -2.41
C VAL A 9 -3.34 -2.23 -1.39
N GLU A 10 -4.57 -2.51 -1.82
CA GLU A 10 -5.64 -3.04 -0.97
C GLU A 10 -5.34 -4.44 -0.41
N ALA A 11 -4.46 -5.21 -1.06
CA ALA A 11 -4.12 -6.56 -0.63
C ALA A 11 -3.21 -6.58 0.61
N ILE A 12 -2.56 -5.46 0.93
CA ILE A 12 -1.55 -5.37 2.01
C ILE A 12 -1.79 -4.20 2.96
N MET A 13 -2.90 -3.48 2.80
CA MET A 13 -3.26 -2.39 3.71
C MET A 13 -3.75 -2.92 5.07
N GLU A 14 -3.63 -2.08 6.09
CA GLU A 14 -4.37 -2.27 7.34
C GLU A 14 -5.77 -1.70 7.17
N THR A 15 -6.78 -2.44 7.62
CA THR A 15 -8.18 -1.97 7.67
C THR A 15 -8.40 -0.98 8.81
N ALA A 16 -7.54 -1.00 9.83
CA ALA A 16 -7.55 -0.02 10.91
C ALA A 16 -6.97 1.32 10.43
N LEU A 17 -7.77 2.37 10.54
CA LEU A 17 -7.33 3.73 10.21
C LEU A 17 -6.52 4.30 11.39
N PRO A 18 -5.29 4.80 11.16
CA PRO A 18 -4.49 5.37 12.23
C PRO A 18 -5.16 6.64 12.77
N GLN A 19 -5.08 6.85 14.09
CA GLN A 19 -5.59 8.07 14.71
C GLN A 19 -4.78 9.27 14.22
N GLY A 20 -5.45 10.33 13.75
CA GLY A 20 -4.78 11.50 13.15
C GLY A 20 -4.52 11.39 11.64
N SER A 21 -5.19 10.48 10.93
CA SER A 21 -5.00 10.23 9.49
C SER A 21 -5.48 11.35 8.55
N ALA A 22 -6.00 12.47 9.06
CA ALA A 22 -6.47 13.61 8.26
C ALA A 22 -5.36 14.30 7.44
N THR A 23 -4.09 14.17 7.86
CA THR A 23 -2.93 14.78 7.17
C THR A 23 -2.22 13.83 6.21
N LEU A 24 -2.57 12.54 6.20
CA LEU A 24 -1.91 11.54 5.37
C LEU A 24 -2.30 11.69 3.89
N PRO A 25 -1.38 11.39 2.96
CA PRO A 25 -1.68 11.35 1.53
C PRO A 25 -2.78 10.32 1.24
N ARG A 26 -3.69 10.67 0.34
CA ARG A 26 -4.81 9.81 -0.07
C ARG A 26 -4.42 9.02 -1.31
N LEU A 27 -4.25 7.72 -1.13
CA LEU A 27 -3.84 6.75 -2.15
C LEU A 27 -5.09 6.04 -2.67
N ARG A 28 -5.27 5.94 -3.99
CA ARG A 28 -6.45 5.26 -4.53
C ARG A 28 -6.33 3.74 -4.40
N ALA A 29 -7.44 3.10 -4.04
CA ALA A 29 -7.61 1.65 -4.19
C ALA A 29 -7.34 1.22 -5.64
N GLY A 30 -6.82 0.01 -5.84
CA GLY A 30 -6.39 -0.47 -7.15
C GLY A 30 -5.03 0.03 -7.64
N MET A 31 -4.36 0.97 -6.96
CA MET A 31 -2.97 1.33 -7.29
C MET A 31 -2.04 0.13 -7.07
N THR A 32 -1.02 0.01 -7.94
CA THR A 32 0.03 -1.00 -7.78
C THR A 32 0.94 -0.62 -6.61
N LEU A 33 1.57 -1.61 -5.99
CA LEU A 33 2.53 -1.35 -4.90
C LEU A 33 3.68 -0.43 -5.33
N GLU A 34 4.13 -0.54 -6.58
CA GLU A 34 5.16 0.34 -7.15
C GLU A 34 4.68 1.80 -7.24
N ALA A 35 3.48 2.02 -7.78
CA ALA A 35 2.90 3.36 -7.88
C ALA A 35 2.63 3.95 -6.49
N THR A 36 2.16 3.13 -5.54
CA THR A 36 1.97 3.55 -4.15
C THR A 36 3.29 3.92 -3.47
N ALA A 37 4.35 3.12 -3.66
CA ALA A 37 5.66 3.42 -3.10
C ALA A 37 6.25 4.72 -3.68
N LEU A 38 6.06 4.95 -4.98
CA LEU A 38 6.48 6.18 -5.64
C LEU A 38 5.78 7.41 -5.06
N GLU A 39 4.45 7.36 -4.90
CA GLU A 39 3.67 8.45 -4.30
C GLU A 39 4.13 8.76 -2.87
N LEU A 40 4.34 7.73 -2.04
CA LEU A 40 4.80 7.92 -0.66
C LEU A 40 6.23 8.47 -0.59
N THR A 41 7.13 8.00 -1.47
CA THR A 41 8.51 8.49 -1.53
C THR A 41 8.59 9.95 -1.98
N ASN A 42 7.66 10.39 -2.83
CA ASN A 42 7.52 11.80 -3.24
C ASN A 42 6.74 12.66 -2.23
N SER A 43 6.24 12.06 -1.14
CA SER A 43 5.51 12.74 -0.08
C SER A 43 6.40 12.99 1.14
N ALA A 44 5.94 13.84 2.06
CA ALA A 44 6.58 14.02 3.36
C ALA A 44 6.24 12.88 4.35
N PHE A 45 5.45 11.89 3.93
CA PHE A 45 4.91 10.84 4.78
C PHE A 45 5.33 9.45 4.29
N ASP A 46 5.76 8.59 5.20
CA ASP A 46 6.04 7.17 4.92
C ASP A 46 4.76 6.32 4.83
N SER A 47 3.60 6.91 5.14
CA SER A 47 2.30 6.25 5.25
C SER A 47 1.22 7.04 4.55
N GLY A 48 0.18 6.36 4.07
CA GLY A 48 -0.95 6.96 3.37
C GLY A 48 -2.28 6.25 3.64
N LEU A 49 -3.37 7.00 3.47
CA LEU A 49 -4.73 6.48 3.55
C LEU A 49 -5.14 5.89 2.21
N VAL A 50 -5.52 4.62 2.19
CA VAL A 50 -6.14 4.00 1.01
C VAL A 50 -7.60 4.39 0.97
N VAL A 51 -8.02 4.99 -0.14
CA VAL A 51 -9.39 5.46 -0.38
C VAL A 51 -10.03 4.75 -1.56
N ASP A 52 -11.32 4.42 -1.43
CA ASP A 52 -12.12 3.89 -2.53
C ASP A 52 -12.38 4.96 -3.63
N THR A 53 -12.95 4.57 -4.76
CA THR A 53 -13.48 5.45 -5.81
C THR A 53 -14.37 6.59 -5.31
N SER A 54 -15.11 6.37 -4.21
CA SER A 54 -15.95 7.39 -3.57
C SER A 54 -15.17 8.36 -2.67
N GLY A 55 -13.85 8.16 -2.52
CA GLY A 55 -12.99 8.90 -1.60
C GLY A 55 -13.06 8.43 -0.14
N THR A 56 -13.90 7.45 0.18
CA THR A 56 -14.01 6.90 1.54
C THR A 56 -12.70 6.19 1.93
N PRO A 57 -12.09 6.50 3.09
CA PRO A 57 -10.94 5.75 3.57
C PRO A 57 -11.35 4.32 3.95
N ILE A 58 -10.68 3.35 3.34
CA ILE A 58 -10.93 1.91 3.53
C ILE A 58 -9.75 1.20 4.20
N GLY A 59 -8.62 1.89 4.37
CA GLY A 59 -7.46 1.38 5.08
C GLY A 59 -6.28 2.35 5.06
N ALA A 60 -5.14 1.89 5.56
CA ALA A 60 -3.88 2.62 5.54
C ALA A 60 -2.72 1.70 5.13
N VAL A 61 -1.68 2.27 4.52
CA VAL A 61 -0.49 1.54 4.10
C VAL A 61 0.76 2.36 4.36
N SER A 62 1.87 1.69 4.63
CA SER A 62 3.18 2.30 4.82
C SER A 62 4.24 1.72 3.88
N LEU A 63 5.31 2.47 3.62
CA LEU A 63 6.47 2.00 2.85
C LEU A 63 7.04 0.70 3.44
N ARG A 64 7.08 0.57 4.78
CA ARG A 64 7.50 -0.66 5.45
C ARG A 64 6.66 -1.86 5.03
N ARG A 65 5.33 -1.72 4.98
CA ARG A 65 4.44 -2.81 4.55
C ARG A 65 4.61 -3.14 3.08
N ILE A 66 4.78 -2.14 2.22
CA ILE A 66 5.04 -2.35 0.80
C ILE A 66 6.32 -3.16 0.62
N THR A 67 7.42 -2.78 1.28
CA THR A 67 8.68 -3.52 1.25
C THR A 67 8.52 -4.96 1.77
N ALA A 68 7.81 -5.15 2.88
CA ALA A 68 7.54 -6.48 3.42
C ALA A 68 6.74 -7.36 2.43
N ALA A 69 5.72 -6.81 1.79
CA ALA A 69 4.93 -7.52 0.79
C ALA A 69 5.75 -7.93 -0.44
N LEU A 70 6.60 -7.01 -0.93
CA LEU A 70 7.50 -7.29 -2.05
C LEU A 70 8.56 -8.35 -1.70
N SER A 71 9.02 -8.38 -0.46
CA SER A 71 9.96 -9.39 0.04
C SER A 71 9.28 -10.74 0.27
N SER A 72 8.05 -10.76 0.80
CA SER A 72 7.33 -11.99 1.14
C SER A 72 6.73 -12.68 -0.08
N SER A 73 6.35 -11.93 -1.12
CA SER A 73 5.85 -12.52 -2.38
C SER A 73 6.94 -13.21 -3.21
N ALA A 74 8.20 -13.18 -2.74
CA ALA A 74 9.28 -14.04 -3.24
C ALA A 74 9.18 -15.49 -2.73
N GLU A 75 8.43 -15.75 -1.64
CA GLU A 75 8.41 -17.05 -0.96
C GLU A 75 7.19 -17.95 -1.30
N GLU A 76 6.17 -17.44 -2.01
CA GLU A 76 5.02 -18.25 -2.45
C GLU A 76 5.32 -19.16 -3.67
N GLY A 77 6.60 -19.38 -3.97
CA GLY A 77 7.09 -20.42 -4.88
C GLY A 77 7.79 -21.59 -4.19
N SER A 78 7.75 -21.67 -2.85
CA SER A 78 8.44 -22.71 -2.07
C SER A 78 7.58 -23.29 -0.93
N ALA A 79 6.32 -23.58 -1.20
CA ALA A 79 5.55 -24.54 -0.41
C ALA A 79 4.96 -25.57 -1.38
N ALA A 80 5.42 -26.81 -1.20
CA ALA A 80 5.13 -28.00 -1.98
C ALA A 80 3.68 -28.48 -1.87
#